data_AF-A0A966D0K0-F1
#
_entry.id   AF-A0A966D0K0-F1
#
_cell.length_a   1.000
_cell.length_b   1.000
_cell.length_c   1.000
_cell.angle_alpha   90.00
_cell.angle_beta   90.00
_cell.angle_gamma   90.00
#
_symmetry.space_group_name_H-M   'P 1'
#
loop_
_entity.id
_entity.type
_entity.pdbx_description
1 polymer ?
#
loop_
_entity_poly.entity_id
_entity_poly.type
_entity_poly.pdbx_seq_one_letter_code
_entity_poly.pdbx_strand_id
1 'polypeptide(L)'
;MARIDYKNLMQWRIRKVLMICSSYDAYTLEEDGRIEVQIYKEYVDLNLSNPPTFKWVTSSVEAMDLLKNEQAFDLIIRMFNIG
;
A
#
# COMPACT_ATOMS: atom_id res chain seq x y z
N MET A 1 -8.37 -21.52 17.66
CA MET A 1 -8.10 -20.23 17.00
C MET A 1 -6.63 -19.90 17.28
N ALA A 2 -5.75 -19.99 16.27
CA ALA A 2 -4.33 -19.77 16.48
C ALA A 2 -4.07 -18.29 16.81
N ARG A 3 -3.39 -18.01 17.92
CA ARG A 3 -3.01 -16.65 18.30
C ARG A 3 -1.90 -16.22 17.34
N ILE A 4 -2.23 -15.40 16.35
CA ILE A 4 -1.24 -14.86 15.42
C ILE A 4 -0.27 -13.99 16.24
N ASP A 5 1.00 -14.37 16.27
CA ASP A 5 2.05 -13.57 16.91
C ASP A 5 2.56 -12.52 15.93
N TYR A 6 1.91 -11.35 15.93
CA TYR A 6 2.23 -10.25 15.02
C TYR A 6 3.66 -9.71 15.19
N LYS A 7 4.32 -9.92 16.33
CA LYS A 7 5.74 -9.58 16.48
C LYS A 7 6.62 -10.38 15.52
N ASN A 8 6.25 -11.63 15.24
CA ASN A 8 6.97 -12.48 14.29
C ASN A 8 6.64 -12.15 12.83
N LEU A 9 5.48 -11.55 12.55
CA LEU A 9 5.09 -11.13 11.19
C LEU A 9 5.74 -9.80 10.76
N MET A 10 6.14 -8.95 11.72
CA MET A 10 6.72 -7.62 11.44
C MET A 10 8.25 -7.59 11.49
N GLN A 11 8.93 -8.64 11.05
CA GLN A 11 10.41 -8.66 10.98
C GLN A 11 10.96 -7.64 9.97
N TRP A 12 10.18 -7.33 8.92
CA TRP A 12 10.51 -6.34 7.89
C TRP A 12 9.40 -5.31 7.83
N ARG A 13 9.71 -4.08 8.24
CA ARG A 13 8.72 -3.01 8.37
C ARG A 13 8.55 -2.26 7.06
N ILE A 14 7.41 -2.43 6.41
CA ILE A 14 6.99 -1.65 5.24
C ILE A 14 6.55 -0.26 5.70
N ARG A 15 7.17 0.80 5.19
CA ARG A 15 6.90 2.21 5.55
C ARG A 15 6.40 3.02 4.36
N LYS A 16 6.95 2.79 3.17
CA LYS A 16 6.58 3.47 1.93
C LYS A 16 6.13 2.47 0.87
N VAL A 17 4.89 2.64 0.40
CA VAL A 17 4.29 1.79 -0.63
C VAL A 17 4.02 2.62 -1.87
N LEU A 18 4.51 2.17 -3.03
CA LEU A 18 4.17 2.73 -4.33
C LEU A 18 3.05 1.90 -4.96
N MET A 19 1.90 2.52 -5.18
CA MET A 19 0.72 1.93 -5.81
C MET A 19 0.60 2.39 -7.26
N ILE A 20 0.65 1.45 -8.19
CA ILE A 20 0.46 1.70 -9.63
C ILE A 20 -0.93 1.20 -10.02
N CYS A 21 -1.88 2.11 -10.17
CA CYS A 21 -3.29 1.79 -10.42
C CYS A 21 -3.85 2.77 -11.46
N SER A 22 -4.63 2.31 -12.44
CA SER A 22 -5.26 3.24 -13.38
C SER A 22 -6.26 4.14 -12.65
N SER A 23 -6.63 5.27 -13.24
CA SER A 23 -7.68 6.14 -12.69
C SER A 23 -9.04 5.42 -12.56
N TYR A 24 -9.28 4.39 -13.38
CA TYR A 24 -10.44 3.51 -13.26
C TYR A 24 -10.34 2.60 -12.03
N ASP A 25 -9.17 1.99 -11.80
CA ASP A 25 -8.94 1.15 -10.62
C ASP A 25 -9.02 1.99 -9.34
N ALA A 26 -8.46 3.21 -9.37
CA ALA A 26 -8.52 4.15 -8.25
C ALA A 26 -9.97 4.59 -7.94
N TYR A 27 -10.80 4.78 -8.96
CA TYR A 27 -12.22 5.09 -8.79
C TYR A 27 -13.00 3.89 -8.22
N THR A 28 -12.73 2.69 -8.73
CA THR A 28 -13.31 1.44 -8.18
C THR A 28 -12.87 1.24 -6.71
N LEU A 29 -11.63 1.58 -6.38
CA LEU A 29 -11.11 1.52 -5.01
C LEU A 29 -11.73 2.57 -4.08
N GLU A 30 -12.24 3.68 -4.61
CA GLU A 30 -12.95 4.69 -3.81
C GLU A 30 -14.32 4.18 -3.34
N GLU A 31 -15.01 3.34 -4.11
CA GLU A 31 -16.31 2.76 -3.73
C GLU A 31 -16.19 1.66 -2.66
N ASP A 32 -15.12 0.84 -2.68
CA ASP A 32 -14.91 -0.27 -1.71
C ASP A 32 -14.30 0.21 -0.37
N GLY A 33 -13.84 1.46 -0.33
CA GLY A 33 -13.17 2.08 0.81
C GLY A 33 -11.67 2.26 0.54
N ARG A 34 -11.17 3.49 0.73
CA ARG A 34 -9.75 3.79 0.50
C ARG A 34 -8.89 2.81 1.33
N ILE A 35 -8.03 2.04 0.66
CA ILE A 35 -7.12 1.05 1.29
C ILE A 35 -6.37 1.61 2.51
N GLU A 36 -6.05 2.92 2.49
CA GLU A 36 -5.40 3.63 3.58
C GLU A 36 -6.23 3.62 4.88
N VAL A 37 -7.56 3.76 4.76
CA VAL A 37 -8.49 3.74 5.91
C VAL A 37 -8.57 2.34 6.50
N GLN A 38 -8.65 1.32 5.65
CA GLN A 38 -8.70 -0.07 6.12
C GLN A 38 -7.39 -0.46 6.83
N ILE A 39 -6.24 -0.09 6.26
CA ILE A 39 -4.94 -0.32 6.88
C ILE A 39 -4.82 0.44 8.19
N TYR A 40 -5.25 1.71 8.22
CA TYR A 40 -5.25 2.49 9.46
C TYR A 40 -6.09 1.82 10.56
N LYS A 41 -7.30 1.38 10.22
CA LYS A 41 -8.19 0.69 11.15
C LYS A 41 -7.56 -0.59 11.70
N GLU A 42 -6.99 -1.43 10.83
CA GLU A 42 -6.31 -2.66 11.25
C GLU A 42 -5.12 -2.37 12.19
N TYR A 43 -4.36 -1.30 11.93
CA TYR A 43 -3.28 -0.88 12.82
C TYR A 43 -3.80 -0.48 14.20
N VAL A 44 -4.91 0.26 14.26
CA VAL A 44 -5.55 0.64 15.53
C VAL A 44 -6.08 -0.60 16.27
N ASP A 45 -6.77 -1.50 15.57
CA ASP A 45 -7.35 -2.72 16.14
C ASP A 45 -6.26 -3.66 16.68
N LEU A 46 -5.07 -3.67 16.07
CA LEU A 46 -3.89 -4.41 16.52
C LEU A 46 -3.00 -3.64 17.51
N ASN A 47 -3.39 -2.42 17.91
CA ASN A 47 -2.62 -1.52 18.77
C ASN A 47 -1.18 -1.28 18.27
N LEU A 48 -1.03 -1.15 16.95
CA LEU A 48 0.20 -0.87 16.23
C LEU A 48 0.30 0.61 15.86
N SER A 49 1.54 1.15 15.84
CA SER A 49 1.81 2.54 15.47
C SER A 49 2.52 2.66 14.13
N ASN A 50 2.45 3.86 13.54
CA ASN A 50 3.02 4.28 12.25
C ASN A 50 2.67 3.34 11.09
N PRO A 51 1.43 3.44 10.56
CA PRO A 51 1.04 2.77 9.33
C PRO A 51 1.90 3.22 8.14
N PRO A 52 1.98 2.42 7.07
CA PRO A 52 2.71 2.79 5.87
C PRO A 52 2.05 4.00 5.18
N THR A 53 2.88 4.82 4.55
CA THR A 53 2.44 5.89 3.64
C THR A 53 2.34 5.37 2.22
N PHE A 54 1.33 5.83 1.49
CA PHE A 54 1.07 5.42 0.11
C PHE A 54 1.39 6.56 -0.86
N LYS A 55 2.00 6.19 -1.98
CA LYS A 55 2.19 7.06 -3.14
C LYS A 55 1.48 6.41 -4.33
N TRP A 56 0.58 7.14 -4.95
CA TRP A 56 -0.24 6.65 -6.06
C TRP A 56 0.27 7.22 -7.39
N VAL A 57 0.39 6.38 -8.40
CA VAL A 57 0.75 6.74 -9.77
C VAL A 57 -0.15 5.98 -10.74
N THR A 58 -0.48 6.60 -11.88
CA THR A 58 -1.44 6.02 -12.83
C THR A 58 -0.80 5.22 -13.95
N SER A 59 0.53 5.26 -14.05
CA SER A 59 1.27 4.56 -15.09
C SER A 59 2.60 4.01 -14.57
N SER A 60 3.12 2.99 -15.24
CA SER A 60 4.46 2.47 -14.94
C SER A 60 5.58 3.41 -15.35
N VAL A 61 5.32 4.30 -16.31
CA VAL A 61 6.30 5.31 -16.72
C VAL A 61 6.52 6.29 -15.58
N GLU A 62 5.43 6.84 -15.03
CA GLU A 62 5.47 7.71 -13.85
C GLU A 62 6.10 6.99 -12.66
N ALA A 63 5.74 5.73 -12.40
CA ALA A 63 6.36 4.92 -11.35
C ALA A 63 7.88 4.83 -11.52
N MET A 64 8.35 4.60 -12.76
CA MET A 64 9.77 4.45 -13.06
C MET A 64 10.54 5.77 -12.90
N ASP A 65 9.94 6.89 -13.29
CA ASP A 65 10.54 8.20 -13.06
C ASP A 65 10.60 8.54 -11.58
N LEU A 66 9.58 8.15 -10.81
CA LEU A 66 9.57 8.33 -9.36
C LEU A 66 10.65 7.48 -8.68
N LEU A 67 10.82 6.22 -9.11
CA LEU A 67 11.86 5.31 -8.60
C LEU A 67 13.29 5.79 -8.90
N LYS A 68 13.49 6.56 -9.96
CA LYS A 68 14.80 7.15 -10.28
C LYS A 68 15.12 8.39 -9.43
N ASN A 69 14.11 9.15 -9.03
CA ASN A 69 14.27 10.49 -8.44
C ASN A 69 14.00 10.55 -6.93
N GLU A 70 13.21 9.63 -6.37
CA GLU A 70 12.85 9.62 -4.95
C GLU A 70 13.58 8.53 -4.14
N GLN A 71 13.51 8.67 -2.81
CA GLN A 71 14.01 7.70 -1.85
C GLN A 71 13.28 6.34 -1.97
N ALA A 72 13.96 5.25 -1.63
CA ALA A 72 13.48 3.88 -1.80
C ALA A 72 12.05 3.63 -1.26
N PHE A 73 11.28 2.84 -2.01
CA PHE A 73 10.02 2.23 -1.55
C PHE A 73 10.30 0.84 -0.98
N ASP A 74 9.58 0.47 0.07
CA ASP A 74 9.69 -0.84 0.70
C ASP A 74 8.85 -1.89 -0.04
N LEU A 75 7.76 -1.44 -0.70
CA LEU A 75 6.85 -2.28 -1.46
C LEU A 75 6.30 -1.51 -2.67
N ILE A 76 6.21 -2.21 -3.81
CA ILE A 76 5.55 -1.69 -5.02
C ILE A 76 4.42 -2.66 -5.36
N ILE A 77 3.19 -2.15 -5.46
CA ILE A 77 2.01 -2.92 -5.86
C ILE A 77 1.51 -2.32 -7.17
N ARG A 78 1.32 -3.16 -8.18
CA ARG A 78 0.67 -2.79 -9.43
C ARG A 78 -0.64 -3.53 -9.55
N MET A 79 -1.74 -2.80 -9.65
CA MET A 79 -3.02 -3.39 -10.00
C MET A 79 -3.00 -3.75 -11.49
N PHE A 80 -3.32 -5.00 -11.79
CA PHE A 80 -3.40 -5.50 -13.15
C PHE A 80 -4.86 -5.72 -13.47
N ASN A 81 -5.41 -4.93 -14.40
CA ASN A 81 -6.75 -5.14 -14.90
C ASN A 81 -6.66 -6.15 -16.05
N ILE A 82 -7.00 -7.41 -15.78
CA ILE A 82 -7.17 -8.43 -16.82
C ILE A 82 -8.58 -8.25 -17.35
N GLY A 83 -8.72 -7.40 -18.37
CA GLY A 83 -9.90 -7.40 -19.23
C GLY A 83 -9.98 -8.66 -20.07
#